data_AF-A0A2P6PVD9-F1
#
_entry.id   AF-A0A2P6PVD9-F1
#
_cell.length_a   1.000
_cell.length_b   1.000
_cell.length_c   1.000
_cell.angle_alpha   90.00
_cell.angle_beta   90.00
_cell.angle_gamma   90.00
#
_symmetry.space_group_name_H-M   'P 1'
#
loop_
_entity.id
_entity.type
_entity.pdbx_description
1 polymer ?
#
loop_
_entity_poly.entity_id
_entity_poly.type
_entity_poly.pdbx_seq_one_letter_code
_entity_poly.pdbx_strand_id
1 'polypeptide(L)'
;MLVSKSKQNADHHVYDLELPMYATSNGRIGQPYNSLSFYPPAIYLGYNSIHGSIPIEIGQLDSLHQLGLDHNNFTGNIPGQISNLKDLFYLDLSVNHLSGEIPSTLTSLNFLSFINISYNNLEGQIPTGTQFQGFDVSAFEGNPELCGLPLPNECQALKGFDQDVDKEHQIPWFYVSAALGFIVGFWGVCGSLIFNKTWRYAYFRFLENVQDMFYVMMAVRITKMKRRLNAN
;
A
#
# COMPACT_ATOMS: atom_id res chain seq x y z
N MET A 1 41.46 -21.48 -17.01
CA MET A 1 40.77 -21.60 -18.31
C MET A 1 39.91 -22.85 -18.22
N LEU A 2 38.65 -22.70 -17.83
CA LEU A 2 37.71 -23.83 -17.73
C LEU A 2 37.18 -24.11 -19.14
N VAL A 3 37.50 -25.27 -19.68
CA VAL A 3 36.92 -25.77 -20.93
C VAL A 3 35.83 -26.75 -20.54
N SER A 4 34.56 -26.38 -20.73
CA SER A 4 33.47 -27.37 -20.69
C SER A 4 33.42 -28.08 -22.03
N LYS A 5 33.36 -29.41 -22.03
CA LYS A 5 32.95 -30.20 -23.19
C LYS A 5 31.56 -30.72 -22.89
N SER A 6 30.55 -30.18 -23.56
CA SER A 6 29.21 -30.78 -23.59
C SER A 6 29.26 -32.06 -24.41
N LYS A 7 28.95 -33.21 -23.81
CA LYS A 7 28.66 -34.43 -24.55
C LYS A 7 27.14 -34.47 -24.74
N GLN A 8 26.66 -34.23 -25.97
CA GLN A 8 25.26 -34.46 -26.30
C GLN A 8 25.02 -35.97 -26.32
N ASN A 9 24.13 -36.45 -25.44
CA ASN A 9 23.54 -37.77 -25.58
C ASN A 9 22.02 -37.58 -25.71
N ALA A 10 21.47 -38.13 -26.79
CA ALA A 10 20.06 -38.10 -27.10
C ALA A 10 19.35 -39.20 -26.30
N ASP A 11 18.77 -38.83 -25.16
CA ASP A 11 17.51 -39.32 -24.61
C ASP A 11 17.41 -38.86 -23.15
N HIS A 12 16.31 -38.17 -22.83
CA HIS A 12 15.97 -37.60 -21.52
C HIS A 12 16.90 -36.51 -20.97
N HIS A 13 16.36 -35.29 -20.88
CA HIS A 13 17.01 -34.11 -20.32
C HIS A 13 17.29 -34.25 -18.82
N VAL A 14 18.40 -34.87 -18.46
CA VAL A 14 19.04 -34.73 -17.15
C VAL A 14 20.37 -34.01 -17.39
N TYR A 15 20.48 -32.78 -16.90
CA TYR A 15 21.75 -32.05 -16.91
C TYR A 15 22.58 -32.51 -15.71
N ASP A 16 23.28 -33.63 -15.85
CA ASP A 16 24.26 -34.04 -14.85
C ASP A 16 25.50 -33.13 -14.96
N LEU A 17 25.67 -32.28 -13.94
CA LEU A 17 26.87 -31.48 -13.78
C LEU A 17 28.00 -32.40 -13.29
N GLU A 18 28.69 -33.06 -14.21
CA GLU A 18 29.88 -33.86 -13.87
C GLU A 18 31.06 -32.95 -13.52
N LEU A 19 31.40 -32.87 -12.23
CA LEU A 19 32.58 -32.16 -11.75
C LEU A 19 33.86 -32.99 -12.00
N PRO A 20 34.98 -32.36 -12.41
CA PRO A 20 36.22 -33.07 -12.73
C PRO A 20 36.87 -33.70 -11.49
N MET A 21 37.26 -34.97 -11.62
CA MET A 21 37.97 -35.75 -10.61
C MET A 21 39.46 -35.42 -10.59
N TYR A 22 40.01 -35.04 -9.44
CA TYR A 22 41.47 -34.93 -9.23
C TYR A 22 41.99 -36.19 -8.56
N ALA A 23 42.74 -37.02 -9.30
CA ALA A 23 43.47 -38.15 -8.74
C ALA A 23 44.81 -37.67 -8.15
N THR A 24 45.07 -37.95 -6.87
CA THR A 24 46.42 -37.77 -6.29
C THR A 24 47.29 -38.97 -6.66
N SER A 25 48.59 -38.76 -6.87
CA SER A 25 49.53 -39.74 -7.47
C SER A 25 49.71 -41.05 -6.72
N ASN A 26 49.08 -41.23 -5.56
CA ASN A 26 49.30 -42.38 -4.68
C ASN A 26 48.19 -43.44 -4.77
N GLY A 27 47.38 -43.45 -5.84
CA GLY A 27 46.44 -44.53 -6.11
C GLY A 27 45.31 -44.70 -5.07
N ARG A 28 45.20 -43.79 -4.11
CA ARG A 28 44.01 -43.69 -3.25
C ARG A 28 42.97 -42.93 -4.06
N ILE A 29 41.94 -43.65 -4.51
CA ILE A 29 40.70 -43.08 -5.01
C ILE A 29 40.24 -42.09 -3.93
N GLY A 30 40.31 -40.79 -4.24
CA GLY A 30 39.73 -39.77 -3.37
C GLY A 30 38.28 -40.15 -3.14
N GLN A 31 37.82 -40.07 -1.88
CA GLN A 31 36.44 -40.42 -1.55
C GLN A 31 35.51 -39.76 -2.57
N PRO A 32 34.55 -40.50 -3.17
CA PRO A 32 33.62 -39.90 -4.09
C PRO A 32 32.93 -38.77 -3.34
N TYR A 33 32.91 -37.57 -3.93
CA TYR A 33 32.19 -36.42 -3.40
C TYR A 33 30.67 -36.64 -3.55
N ASN A 34 30.16 -37.82 -3.20
CA ASN A 34 28.73 -38.15 -3.21
C ASN A 34 28.01 -37.59 -1.97
N SER A 35 28.61 -36.61 -1.29
CA SER A 35 28.04 -35.95 -0.11
C SER A 35 28.00 -34.44 -0.36
N LEU A 36 27.19 -34.01 -1.33
CA LEU A 36 26.77 -32.61 -1.47
C LEU A 36 25.67 -32.22 -0.46
N SER A 37 25.17 -33.15 0.34
CA SER A 37 24.06 -32.96 1.27
C SER A 37 24.49 -32.46 2.65
N PHE A 38 25.21 -31.34 2.71
CA PHE A 38 25.30 -30.56 3.97
C PHE A 38 24.60 -29.20 3.86
N TYR A 39 24.21 -28.79 2.65
CA TYR A 39 23.53 -27.51 2.45
C TYR A 39 22.05 -27.74 2.13
N PRO A 40 21.14 -27.06 2.86
CA PRO A 40 19.71 -27.15 2.59
C PRO A 40 19.40 -26.65 1.17
N PRO A 41 18.53 -27.33 0.40
CA PRO A 41 18.20 -26.94 -0.96
C PRO A 41 17.68 -25.50 -1.01
N ALA A 42 18.25 -24.70 -1.91
CA ALA A 42 18.05 -23.26 -1.94
C ALA A 42 17.96 -22.73 -3.37
N ILE A 43 17.09 -21.73 -3.55
CA ILE A 43 17.03 -20.90 -4.76
C ILE A 43 17.31 -19.46 -4.31
N TYR A 44 18.41 -18.90 -4.80
CA TYR A 44 18.79 -17.51 -4.59
C TYR A 44 18.91 -16.83 -5.95
N LEU A 45 17.97 -15.95 -6.25
CA LEU A 45 17.90 -15.16 -7.49
C LEU A 45 17.86 -13.66 -7.20
N GLY A 46 18.24 -13.26 -5.98
CA GLY A 46 18.21 -11.87 -5.57
C GLY A 46 19.16 -10.97 -6.36
N TYR A 47 18.91 -9.66 -6.36
CA TYR A 47 19.72 -8.64 -7.05
C TYR A 47 19.81 -8.86 -8.57
N ASN A 48 18.66 -9.06 -9.20
CA ASN A 48 18.56 -9.20 -10.66
C ASN A 48 17.48 -8.26 -11.22
N SER A 49 17.16 -8.40 -12.50
CA SER A 49 16.09 -7.65 -13.18
C SER A 49 14.98 -8.60 -13.68
N ILE A 50 14.71 -9.66 -12.93
CA ILE A 50 13.68 -10.63 -13.28
C ILE A 50 12.31 -9.95 -13.14
N HIS A 51 11.47 -10.14 -14.15
CA HIS A 51 10.15 -9.52 -14.25
C HIS A 51 9.07 -10.58 -14.47
N GLY A 52 7.81 -10.16 -14.39
CA GLY A 52 6.65 -11.06 -14.44
C GLY A 52 6.22 -11.50 -13.04
N SER A 53 5.35 -12.49 -12.97
CA SER A 53 4.83 -13.04 -11.71
C SER A 53 5.65 -14.22 -11.21
N ILE A 54 5.64 -14.45 -9.90
CA ILE A 54 6.18 -15.69 -9.33
C ILE A 54 5.29 -16.85 -9.81
N PRO A 55 5.84 -17.88 -10.48
CA PRO A 55 5.07 -18.99 -11.00
C PRO A 55 4.47 -19.84 -9.87
N ILE A 56 3.23 -20.31 -10.04
CA ILE A 56 2.57 -21.18 -9.05
C ILE A 56 3.29 -22.52 -8.88
N GLU A 57 4.04 -22.93 -9.91
CA GLU A 57 4.85 -24.13 -9.98
C GLU A 57 5.98 -24.12 -8.94
N ILE A 58 6.34 -22.96 -8.37
CA ILE A 58 7.32 -22.90 -7.27
C ILE A 58 6.90 -23.79 -6.10
N GLY A 59 5.59 -23.96 -5.87
CA GLY A 59 5.05 -24.83 -4.83
C GLY A 59 5.18 -26.33 -5.11
N GLN A 60 5.73 -26.74 -6.25
CA GLN A 60 6.05 -28.14 -6.56
C GLN A 60 7.44 -28.56 -6.07
N LEU A 61 8.26 -27.60 -5.63
CA LEU A 61 9.61 -27.85 -5.14
C LEU A 61 9.60 -28.27 -3.67
N ASP A 62 8.92 -29.37 -3.35
CA ASP A 62 8.69 -29.87 -1.98
C ASP A 62 9.92 -29.91 -1.06
N SER A 63 11.10 -30.15 -1.61
CA SER A 63 12.38 -30.24 -0.89
C SER A 63 13.07 -28.87 -0.70
N LEU A 64 12.45 -27.77 -1.11
CA LEU A 64 13.06 -26.44 -1.03
C LEU A 64 12.99 -25.88 0.39
N HIS A 65 14.15 -25.47 0.91
CA HIS A 65 14.27 -24.95 2.28
C HIS A 65 14.49 -23.43 2.32
N GLN A 66 15.07 -22.86 1.27
CA GLN A 66 15.37 -21.42 1.19
C GLN A 66 14.96 -20.85 -0.18
N LEU A 67 14.21 -19.76 -0.17
CA LEU A 67 13.78 -19.04 -1.36
C LEU A 67 14.08 -17.54 -1.19
N GLY A 68 15.09 -17.05 -1.91
CA GLY A 68 15.44 -15.63 -1.98
C GLY A 68 15.24 -15.08 -3.38
N LEU A 69 14.26 -14.18 -3.53
CA LEU A 69 13.88 -13.50 -4.78
C LEU A 69 13.94 -11.98 -4.64
N ASP A 70 14.65 -11.49 -3.63
CA ASP A 70 14.74 -10.08 -3.25
C ASP A 70 15.40 -9.20 -4.34
N HIS A 71 15.18 -7.90 -4.32
CA HIS A 71 15.80 -6.95 -5.27
C HIS A 71 15.63 -7.37 -6.74
N ASN A 72 14.37 -7.53 -7.16
CA ASN A 72 13.97 -7.85 -8.53
C ASN A 72 12.79 -6.97 -8.96
N ASN A 73 12.17 -7.29 -10.09
CA ASN A 73 11.02 -6.58 -10.65
C ASN A 73 9.79 -7.52 -10.76
N PHE A 74 9.63 -8.46 -9.81
CA PHE A 74 8.46 -9.34 -9.76
C PHE A 74 7.19 -8.55 -9.49
N THR A 75 6.09 -8.95 -10.13
CA THR A 75 4.79 -8.27 -10.13
C THR A 75 3.66 -9.26 -9.85
N GLY A 76 2.47 -8.77 -9.52
CA GLY A 76 1.31 -9.60 -9.22
C GLY A 76 1.37 -10.21 -7.82
N ASN A 77 0.50 -11.18 -7.56
CA ASN A 77 0.30 -11.72 -6.22
C ASN A 77 1.37 -12.73 -5.81
N ILE A 78 1.62 -12.82 -4.50
CA ILE A 78 2.36 -13.94 -3.92
C ILE A 78 1.53 -15.22 -4.11
N PRO A 79 2.04 -16.26 -4.79
CA PRO A 79 1.28 -17.48 -5.00
C PRO A 79 1.12 -18.24 -3.68
N GLY A 80 -0.14 -18.51 -3.29
CA GLY A 80 -0.45 -19.28 -2.09
C GLY A 80 0.14 -20.70 -2.10
N GLN A 81 0.54 -21.22 -3.26
CA GLN A 81 1.24 -22.49 -3.46
C GLN A 81 2.61 -22.55 -2.79
N ILE A 82 3.23 -21.41 -2.44
CA ILE A 82 4.44 -21.39 -1.59
C ILE A 82 4.17 -22.12 -0.25
N SER A 83 2.93 -22.14 0.22
CA SER A 83 2.53 -22.89 1.42
C SER A 83 2.72 -24.42 1.31
N ASN A 84 2.94 -24.96 0.11
CA ASN A 84 3.25 -26.38 -0.10
C ASN A 84 4.70 -26.73 0.25
N LEU A 85 5.59 -25.74 0.36
CA LEU A 85 7.00 -25.92 0.67
C LEU A 85 7.18 -26.16 2.18
N LYS A 86 6.84 -27.37 2.65
CA LYS A 86 6.68 -27.63 4.09
C LYS A 86 7.95 -27.45 4.89
N ASP A 87 9.12 -27.64 4.30
CA ASP A 87 10.44 -27.51 4.94
C ASP A 87 11.08 -26.11 4.74
N LEU A 88 10.34 -25.15 4.16
CA LEU A 88 10.83 -23.80 3.93
C LEU A 88 11.06 -23.06 5.26
N PHE A 89 12.30 -22.65 5.50
CA PHE A 89 12.67 -21.87 6.68
C PHE A 89 13.08 -20.42 6.38
N TYR A 90 13.42 -20.12 5.12
CA TYR A 90 13.84 -18.79 4.68
C TYR A 90 13.05 -18.36 3.44
N LEU A 91 12.36 -17.23 3.54
CA LEU A 91 11.62 -16.61 2.45
C LEU A 91 11.94 -15.11 2.37
N ASP A 92 12.63 -14.68 1.32
CA ASP A 92 12.86 -13.26 1.04
C ASP A 92 12.26 -12.88 -0.32
N LEU A 93 11.26 -12.01 -0.30
CA LEU A 93 10.59 -11.43 -1.46
C LEU A 93 10.70 -9.90 -1.47
N SER A 94 11.56 -9.34 -0.62
CA SER A 94 11.65 -7.90 -0.41
C SER A 94 12.14 -7.14 -1.65
N VAL A 95 11.82 -5.86 -1.75
CA VAL A 95 12.28 -4.98 -2.84
C VAL A 95 11.87 -5.54 -4.21
N ASN A 96 10.56 -5.64 -4.41
CA ASN A 96 9.90 -6.05 -5.65
C ASN A 96 8.66 -5.17 -5.90
N HIS A 97 7.82 -5.54 -6.87
CA HIS A 97 6.54 -4.88 -7.17
C HIS A 97 5.35 -5.84 -6.96
N LEU A 98 5.46 -6.74 -5.98
CA LEU A 98 4.38 -7.69 -5.65
C LEU A 98 3.18 -6.94 -5.07
N SER A 99 1.98 -7.38 -5.40
CA SER A 99 0.72 -6.71 -5.07
C SER A 99 -0.33 -7.67 -4.50
N GLY A 100 -1.42 -7.12 -3.97
CA GLY A 100 -2.50 -7.92 -3.39
C GLY A 100 -2.18 -8.39 -1.96
N GLU A 101 -3.06 -9.24 -1.43
CA GLU A 101 -2.96 -9.73 -0.05
C GLU A 101 -1.85 -10.78 0.14
N ILE A 102 -1.30 -10.84 1.35
CA ILE A 102 -0.44 -11.94 1.78
C ILE A 102 -1.33 -13.20 1.92
N PRO A 103 -1.05 -14.30 1.18
CA PRO A 103 -1.88 -15.49 1.27
C PRO A 103 -1.90 -16.04 2.68
N SER A 104 -3.09 -16.16 3.26
CA SER A 104 -3.28 -16.73 4.61
C SER A 104 -2.76 -18.16 4.72
N THR A 105 -2.65 -18.89 3.60
CA THR A 105 -2.05 -20.24 3.53
C THR A 105 -0.59 -20.27 3.96
N LEU A 106 0.15 -19.16 3.87
CA LEU A 106 1.55 -19.09 4.32
C LEU A 106 1.68 -19.33 5.83
N THR A 107 0.61 -19.10 6.61
CA THR A 107 0.59 -19.42 8.05
C THR A 107 0.77 -20.92 8.35
N SER A 108 0.63 -21.79 7.34
CA SER A 108 0.86 -23.24 7.47
C SER A 108 2.33 -23.67 7.35
N LEU A 109 3.26 -22.74 7.12
CA LEU A 109 4.70 -22.99 7.05
C LEU A 109 5.30 -23.00 8.46
N ASN A 110 5.36 -24.19 9.07
CA ASN A 110 5.74 -24.32 10.49
C ASN A 110 7.24 -24.17 10.78
N PHE A 111 8.10 -24.25 9.75
CA PHE A 111 9.56 -24.10 9.91
C PHE A 111 10.07 -22.72 9.50
N LEU A 112 9.17 -21.80 9.12
CA LEU A 112 9.56 -20.47 8.67
C LEU A 112 10.21 -19.69 9.82
N SER A 113 11.50 -19.40 9.69
CA SER A 113 12.30 -18.69 10.70
C SER A 113 12.72 -17.31 10.24
N PHE A 114 12.73 -17.09 8.93
CA PHE A 114 12.97 -15.79 8.33
C PHE A 114 11.93 -15.53 7.24
N ILE A 115 11.28 -14.37 7.34
CA ILE A 115 10.46 -13.82 6.28
C ILE A 115 10.85 -12.36 6.08
N ASN A 116 10.93 -11.93 4.83
CA ASN A 116 11.01 -10.53 4.48
C ASN A 116 10.20 -10.28 3.20
N ILE A 117 9.16 -9.46 3.32
CA ILE A 117 8.28 -9.07 2.22
C ILE A 117 8.18 -7.54 2.12
N SER A 118 9.13 -6.84 2.73
CA SER A 118 9.18 -5.38 2.78
C SER A 118 9.40 -4.76 1.39
N TYR A 119 9.06 -3.48 1.25
CA TYR A 119 9.24 -2.70 0.03
C TYR A 119 8.60 -3.37 -1.20
N ASN A 120 7.29 -3.61 -1.11
CA ASN A 120 6.43 -4.10 -2.18
C ASN A 120 5.15 -3.23 -2.24
N ASN A 121 4.16 -3.66 -3.02
CA ASN A 121 2.84 -3.05 -3.14
C ASN A 121 1.75 -3.94 -2.49
N LEU A 122 2.09 -4.66 -1.42
CA LEU A 122 1.15 -5.54 -0.73
C LEU A 122 0.09 -4.75 0.05
N GLU A 123 -1.10 -5.33 0.15
CA GLU A 123 -2.28 -4.71 0.76
C GLU A 123 -2.99 -5.66 1.73
N GLY A 124 -3.89 -5.12 2.54
CA GLY A 124 -4.76 -5.90 3.42
C GLY A 124 -4.11 -6.28 4.76
N GLN A 125 -4.77 -7.20 5.46
CA GLN A 125 -4.37 -7.60 6.80
C GLN A 125 -3.26 -8.66 6.78
N ILE A 126 -2.21 -8.45 7.60
CA ILE A 126 -1.18 -9.46 7.84
C ILE A 126 -1.83 -10.70 8.47
N PRO A 127 -1.68 -11.90 7.88
CA PRO A 127 -2.28 -13.12 8.41
C PRO A 127 -1.86 -13.41 9.85
N THR A 128 -2.85 -13.59 10.71
CA THR A 128 -2.66 -13.90 12.13
C THR A 128 -2.38 -15.39 12.33
N GLY A 129 -1.17 -15.83 11.99
CA GLY A 129 -0.64 -17.17 12.26
C GLY A 129 0.41 -17.16 13.37
N THR A 130 0.63 -18.30 14.02
CA THR A 130 1.46 -18.44 15.24
C THR A 130 2.91 -17.93 15.11
N GLN A 131 3.46 -17.82 13.89
CA GLN A 131 4.81 -17.31 13.64
C GLN A 131 4.83 -15.91 12.98
N PHE A 132 3.77 -15.51 12.26
CA PHE A 132 3.75 -14.23 11.52
C PHE A 132 3.82 -13.00 12.43
N GLN A 133 3.22 -13.09 13.62
CA GLN A 133 3.25 -12.03 14.62
C GLN A 133 4.58 -11.95 15.39
N GLY A 134 5.42 -12.99 15.30
CA GLY A 134 6.72 -13.04 15.95
C GLY A 134 7.85 -12.46 15.11
N PHE A 135 7.60 -12.17 13.83
CA PHE A 135 8.59 -11.56 12.95
C PHE A 135 8.68 -10.05 13.19
N ASP A 136 9.85 -9.51 12.89
CA ASP A 136 10.15 -8.10 13.10
C ASP A 136 9.30 -7.20 12.18
N VAL A 137 9.00 -6.00 12.66
CA VAL A 137 8.22 -4.97 11.95
C VAL A 137 8.88 -4.64 10.60
N SER A 138 10.21 -4.67 10.57
CA SER A 138 11.03 -4.43 9.37
C SER A 138 10.71 -5.37 8.21
N ALA A 139 10.27 -6.61 8.47
CA ALA A 139 9.93 -7.59 7.44
C ALA A 139 8.69 -7.19 6.61
N PHE A 140 7.88 -6.26 7.10
CA PHE A 140 6.60 -5.85 6.51
C PHE A 140 6.58 -4.37 6.07
N GLU A 141 7.62 -3.60 6.41
CA GLU A 141 7.72 -2.17 6.10
C GLU A 141 7.72 -1.88 4.58
N GLY A 142 7.40 -0.66 4.17
CA GLY A 142 7.47 -0.26 2.76
C GLY A 142 6.30 -0.79 1.91
N ASN A 143 5.28 -1.38 2.54
CA ASN A 143 3.99 -1.71 1.92
C ASN A 143 2.91 -0.75 2.45
N PRO A 144 2.49 0.27 1.67
CA PRO A 144 1.68 1.37 2.17
C PRO A 144 0.24 0.99 2.56
N GLU A 145 -0.32 -0.06 1.96
CA GLU A 145 -1.69 -0.52 2.21
C GLU A 145 -1.77 -1.75 3.11
N LEU A 146 -0.64 -2.19 3.65
CA LEU A 146 -0.56 -3.33 4.55
C LEU A 146 -0.85 -2.89 6.00
N CYS A 147 -1.62 -3.68 6.72
CA CYS A 147 -2.08 -3.36 8.07
C CYS A 147 -2.18 -4.60 8.98
N GLY A 148 -2.34 -4.38 10.28
CA GLY A 148 -2.39 -5.44 11.29
C GLY A 148 -1.02 -5.75 11.89
N LEU A 149 -1.02 -6.48 13.02
CA LEU A 149 0.21 -6.87 13.72
C LEU A 149 1.13 -7.68 12.79
N PRO A 150 2.46 -7.44 12.78
CA PRO A 150 3.23 -6.60 13.72
C PRO A 150 3.31 -5.09 13.38
N LEU A 151 2.69 -4.62 12.29
CA LEU A 151 2.66 -3.19 11.96
C LEU A 151 1.77 -2.40 12.95
N PRO A 152 2.10 -1.12 13.24
CA PRO A 152 1.26 -0.28 14.10
C PRO A 152 -0.06 0.15 13.44
N ASN A 153 -0.18 -0.06 12.13
CA ASN A 153 -1.33 0.35 11.32
C ASN A 153 -2.50 -0.59 11.61
N GLU A 154 -3.60 -0.09 12.20
CA GLU A 154 -4.80 -0.89 12.36
C GLU A 154 -5.53 -1.04 11.03
N CYS A 155 -5.97 -2.27 10.71
CA CYS A 155 -6.81 -2.48 9.54
C CYS A 155 -8.17 -1.85 9.76
N GLN A 156 -8.58 -0.96 8.86
CA GLN A 156 -9.96 -0.50 8.81
C GLN A 156 -10.81 -1.71 8.41
N ALA A 157 -11.61 -2.21 9.35
CA ALA A 157 -12.57 -3.25 9.04
C ALA A 157 -13.44 -2.74 7.89
N LEU A 158 -13.32 -3.36 6.72
CA LEU A 158 -14.31 -3.26 5.67
C LEU A 158 -15.63 -3.67 6.33
N LYS A 159 -16.45 -2.68 6.71
CA LYS A 159 -17.86 -2.90 7.00
C LYS A 159 -18.41 -3.48 5.70
N GLY A 160 -18.58 -4.80 5.70
CA GLY A 160 -19.19 -5.53 4.60
C GLY A 160 -20.51 -4.88 4.24
N PHE A 161 -20.81 -4.94 2.95
CA PHE A 161 -22.13 -4.70 2.38
C PHE A 161 -23.19 -5.48 3.19
N ASP A 162 -23.78 -4.81 4.19
CA ASP A 162 -25.17 -5.03 4.54
C ASP A 162 -25.90 -3.74 4.21
N GLN A 163 -26.97 -3.93 3.47
CA GLN A 163 -27.72 -2.90 2.80
C GLN A 163 -28.64 -2.23 3.83
N ASP A 164 -28.12 -1.31 4.62
CA ASP A 164 -28.96 -0.41 5.41
C ASP A 164 -28.55 1.05 5.20
N VAL A 165 -29.57 1.81 4.82
CA VAL A 165 -29.53 3.23 4.54
C VAL A 165 -29.26 3.95 5.85
N ASP A 166 -28.05 4.47 6.03
CA ASP A 166 -27.82 5.73 6.73
C ASP A 166 -26.40 6.23 6.42
N LYS A 167 -26.30 7.09 5.41
CA LYS A 167 -25.09 7.89 5.17
C LYS A 167 -25.01 8.93 6.28
N GLU A 168 -24.28 8.62 7.34
CA GLU A 168 -23.77 9.63 8.25
C GLU A 168 -22.71 10.45 7.51
N HIS A 169 -23.18 11.43 6.72
CA HIS A 169 -22.37 12.60 6.44
C HIS A 169 -22.08 13.23 7.79
N GLN A 170 -20.86 13.08 8.28
CA GLN A 170 -20.36 13.90 9.38
C GLN A 170 -20.16 15.31 8.83
N ILE A 171 -21.27 15.99 8.57
CA ILE A 171 -21.32 17.42 8.30
C ILE A 171 -20.80 18.06 9.59
N PRO A 172 -19.68 18.80 9.54
CA PRO A 172 -19.17 19.46 10.71
C PRO A 172 -20.27 20.28 11.40
N TRP A 173 -20.40 20.15 12.72
CA TRP A 173 -21.49 20.77 13.49
C TRP A 173 -21.63 22.29 13.27
N PHE A 174 -20.54 22.95 12.86
CA PHE A 174 -20.56 24.38 12.49
C PHE A 174 -21.43 24.67 11.25
N TYR A 175 -21.56 23.74 10.31
CA TYR A 175 -22.37 23.93 9.12
C TYR A 175 -23.86 23.78 9.44
N VAL A 176 -24.20 22.86 10.35
CA VAL A 176 -25.56 22.71 10.87
C VAL A 176 -25.99 23.97 11.63
N SER A 177 -25.12 24.51 12.49
CA SER A 177 -25.42 25.76 13.21
C SER A 177 -25.50 26.97 12.27
N ALA A 178 -24.62 27.04 11.26
CA ALA A 178 -24.67 28.09 10.24
C ALA A 178 -25.96 28.01 9.40
N ALA A 179 -26.37 26.80 8.99
CA ALA A 179 -27.59 26.61 8.20
C ALA A 179 -28.85 26.99 9.00
N LEU A 180 -28.95 26.56 10.26
CA LEU A 180 -30.06 26.96 11.13
C LEU A 180 -30.08 28.47 11.37
N GLY A 181 -28.92 29.09 11.58
CA GLY A 181 -28.79 30.54 11.72
C GLY A 181 -29.23 31.29 10.47
N PHE A 182 -28.88 30.81 9.28
CA PHE A 182 -29.30 31.41 8.02
C PHE A 182 -30.80 31.30 7.82
N ILE A 183 -31.41 30.15 8.13
CA ILE A 183 -32.87 29.95 8.03
C ILE A 183 -33.58 30.91 9.00
N VAL A 184 -33.23 30.91 10.29
CA VAL A 184 -33.89 31.78 11.27
C VAL A 184 -33.71 33.26 10.94
N GLY A 185 -32.51 33.67 10.52
CA GLY A 185 -32.23 35.06 10.12
C GLY A 185 -32.97 35.47 8.86
N PHE A 186 -32.94 34.63 7.82
CA PHE A 186 -33.57 34.91 6.53
C PHE A 186 -35.09 34.97 6.67
N TRP A 187 -35.71 34.00 7.34
CA TRP A 187 -37.17 34.00 7.56
C TRP A 187 -37.60 35.04 8.60
N GLY A 188 -36.76 35.39 9.58
CA GLY A 188 -37.01 36.49 10.50
C GLY A 188 -37.11 37.83 9.79
N VAL A 189 -36.18 38.13 8.87
CA VAL A 189 -36.18 39.40 8.11
C VAL A 189 -37.22 39.36 6.98
N CYS A 190 -37.16 38.35 6.11
CA CYS A 190 -38.06 38.26 4.96
C CYS A 190 -39.52 37.99 5.37
N GLY A 191 -39.74 37.15 6.38
CA GLY A 191 -41.08 36.88 6.90
C GLY A 191 -41.73 38.13 7.49
N SER A 192 -40.98 38.90 8.30
CA SER A 192 -41.46 40.17 8.86
C SER A 192 -41.86 41.19 7.78
N LEU A 193 -41.14 41.19 6.64
CA LEU A 193 -41.42 42.06 5.50
C LEU A 193 -42.63 41.62 4.66
N ILE A 194 -42.99 40.33 4.68
CA ILE A 194 -44.13 39.78 3.93
C ILE A 194 -45.45 40.04 4.66
N PHE A 195 -45.48 39.92 5.98
CA PHE A 195 -46.74 39.98 6.74
C PHE A 195 -47.27 41.40 7.01
N ASN A 196 -46.41 42.42 7.00
CA ASN A 196 -46.86 43.78 7.33
C ASN A 196 -46.43 44.82 6.29
N LYS A 197 -47.42 45.35 5.56
CA LYS A 197 -47.22 46.37 4.52
C LYS A 197 -46.49 47.61 5.04
N THR A 198 -46.73 48.02 6.29
CA THR A 198 -46.09 49.20 6.89
C THR A 198 -44.58 48.99 7.11
N TRP A 199 -44.19 47.78 7.53
CA TRP A 199 -42.78 47.43 7.74
C TRP A 199 -42.01 47.34 6.44
N ARG A 200 -42.64 46.84 5.38
CA ARG A 200 -42.07 46.83 4.04
C ARG A 200 -41.70 48.25 3.58
N TYR A 201 -42.63 49.21 3.69
CA TYR A 201 -42.35 50.60 3.29
C TYR A 201 -41.27 51.26 4.15
N ALA A 202 -41.29 51.03 5.47
CA ALA A 202 -40.27 51.57 6.37
C ALA A 202 -38.87 51.03 6.06
N TYR A 203 -38.76 49.72 5.76
CA TYR A 203 -37.50 49.08 5.41
C TYR A 203 -36.94 49.58 4.08
N PHE A 204 -37.76 49.68 3.03
CA PHE A 204 -37.29 50.23 1.74
C PHE A 204 -36.84 51.69 1.86
N ARG A 205 -37.59 52.53 2.59
CA ARG A 205 -37.19 53.92 2.85
C ARG A 205 -35.87 54.01 3.63
N PHE A 206 -35.64 53.11 4.58
CA PHE A 206 -34.37 53.04 5.30
C PHE A 206 -33.21 52.66 4.37
N LEU A 207 -33.39 51.65 3.52
CA LEU A 207 -32.37 51.23 2.56
C LEU A 207 -32.00 52.36 1.57
N GLU A 208 -33.00 53.07 1.05
CA GLU A 208 -32.78 54.23 0.16
C GLU A 208 -31.96 55.32 0.87
N ASN A 209 -32.30 55.66 2.12
CA ASN A 209 -31.55 56.63 2.92
C ASN A 209 -30.09 56.20 3.18
N VAL A 210 -29.86 54.91 3.47
CA VAL A 210 -28.52 54.37 3.70
C VAL A 210 -27.70 54.41 2.41
N GLN A 211 -28.30 54.02 1.29
CA GLN A 211 -27.66 54.06 -0.02
C GLN A 211 -27.24 55.48 -0.40
N ASP A 212 -28.11 56.47 -0.21
CA ASP A 212 -27.79 57.88 -0.47
C ASP A 212 -26.66 58.38 0.44
N MET A 213 -26.68 58.00 1.72
CA MET A 213 -25.59 58.34 2.66
C MET A 213 -24.24 57.76 2.20
N PHE A 214 -24.22 56.48 1.80
CA PHE A 214 -22.99 55.86 1.27
C PHE A 214 -22.55 56.49 -0.03
N TYR A 215 -23.47 56.78 -0.94
CA TYR A 215 -23.17 57.43 -2.22
C TYR A 215 -22.52 58.80 -2.00
N VAL A 216 -23.08 59.63 -1.12
CA VAL A 216 -22.51 60.95 -0.76
C VAL A 216 -21.14 60.78 -0.09
N MET A 217 -21.01 59.83 0.85
CA MET A 217 -19.73 59.58 1.53
C MET A 217 -18.63 59.18 0.54
N MET A 218 -18.95 58.29 -0.41
CA MET A 218 -18.04 57.86 -1.46
C MET A 218 -17.72 59.01 -2.42
N ALA A 219 -18.71 59.79 -2.85
CA ALA A 219 -18.51 60.95 -3.72
C ALA A 219 -17.61 62.02 -3.07
N VAL A 220 -17.79 62.31 -1.78
CA VAL A 220 -16.94 63.24 -1.03
C VAL A 220 -15.52 62.69 -0.88
N ARG A 221 -15.35 61.40 -0.57
CA ARG A 221 -14.02 60.77 -0.49
C ARG A 221 -13.29 60.80 -1.83
N ILE A 222 -13.97 60.48 -2.93
CA ILE A 222 -13.42 60.54 -4.29
C ILE A 222 -13.00 61.97 -4.64
N THR A 223 -13.87 62.95 -4.37
CA THR A 223 -13.58 64.37 -4.66
C THR A 223 -12.40 64.88 -3.84
N LYS A 224 -12.31 64.48 -2.56
CA LYS A 224 -11.17 64.83 -1.68
C LYS A 224 -9.87 64.21 -2.17
N MET A 225 -9.89 62.97 -2.65
CA MET A 225 -8.72 62.32 -3.26
C MET A 225 -8.30 63.01 -4.56
N LYS A 226 -9.26 63.36 -5.43
CA LYS A 226 -8.98 64.07 -6.70
C LYS A 226 -8.36 65.46 -6.49
N ARG A 227 -8.80 66.20 -5.46
CA ARG A 227 -8.17 67.48 -5.09
C ARG A 227 -6.73 67.34 -4.59
N ARG A 228 -6.41 66.26 -3.85
CA ARG A 228 -5.04 65.98 -3.39
C ARG A 228 -4.12 65.60 -4.55
N LEU A 229 -4.64 64.91 -5.56
CA LEU A 229 -3.89 64.54 -6.76
C LEU A 229 -3.57 65.74 -7.67
N ASN A 230 -4.48 66.73 -7.76
CA ASN A 230 -4.27 67.92 -8.59
C ASN A 230 -3.49 69.06 -7.87
N ALA A 231 -3.10 68.87 -6.61
CA ALA A 231 -2.37 69.87 -5.81
C ALA A 231 -0.87 69.55 -5.64
N ASN A 232 -0.39 68.45 -6.26
CA ASN A 232 1.02 68.11 -6.45
C ASN A 232 1.38 68.28 -7.93
#